data_AF-A0AAU0LD71-F1
#
_entry.id   AF-A0AAU0LD71-F1
#
_cell.length_a   1.000
_cell.length_b   1.000
_cell.length_c   1.000
_cell.angle_alpha   90.00
_cell.angle_beta   90.00
_cell.angle_gamma   90.00
#
_symmetry.space_group_name_H-M   'P 1'
#
loop_
_entity.id
_entity.type
_entity.pdbx_description
1 polymer ?
#
loop_
_entity_poly.entity_id
_entity_poly.type
_entity_poly.pdbx_seq_one_letter_code
_entity_poly.pdbx_strand_id
1 'polypeptide(L)'
;MNHAIEDLTAKPPLLEDPTYPGRTGGYVARITGKLLQEAAIAGHRQLFLPSPTSATSSCVYLGSDARGTPLCEVPGEFYAAVFSRIKTLFSPDAVDDAGVRIVAYGGCSFAISITAPLAEHCGASLSIRPAGVDEVDAKDGG
;
A
#
# COMPACT_ATOMS: atom_id res chain seq x y z
N MET A 1 -26.21 -13.24 24.47
CA MET A 1 -26.30 -14.10 23.27
C MET A 1 -25.30 -13.58 22.26
N ASN A 2 -24.22 -14.34 22.10
CA ASN A 2 -23.28 -14.41 20.96
C ASN A 2 -22.64 -13.11 20.45
N HIS A 3 -21.47 -12.79 21.02
CA HIS A 3 -20.38 -12.16 20.27
C HIS A 3 -20.04 -13.07 19.08
N ALA A 4 -20.33 -12.62 17.86
CA ALA A 4 -19.76 -13.21 16.66
C ALA A 4 -18.25 -12.93 16.70
N ILE A 5 -17.48 -13.94 17.08
CA ILE A 5 -16.06 -14.00 16.80
C ILE A 5 -16.00 -14.34 15.31
N GLU A 6 -15.97 -13.32 14.47
CA GLU A 6 -15.79 -13.50 13.02
C GLU A 6 -14.39 -14.08 12.78
N ASP A 7 -14.40 -15.37 12.46
CA ASP A 7 -13.43 -16.15 11.69
C ASP A 7 -12.02 -15.55 11.52
N LEU A 8 -11.14 -15.82 12.48
CA LEU A 8 -9.71 -15.53 12.41
C LEU A 8 -8.93 -16.48 11.46
N THR A 9 -9.62 -17.17 10.53
CA THR A 9 -9.04 -18.09 9.54
C THR A 9 -9.38 -17.76 8.09
N ALA A 10 -9.98 -16.59 7.83
CA ALA A 10 -10.23 -16.13 6.48
C ALA A 10 -8.91 -15.83 5.75
N LYS A 11 -8.69 -16.51 4.61
CA LYS A 11 -7.61 -16.16 3.67
C LYS A 11 -7.74 -14.67 3.31
N PRO A 12 -6.64 -13.90 3.26
CA PRO A 12 -6.71 -12.49 2.86
C PRO A 12 -7.41 -12.35 1.51
N PRO A 13 -8.23 -11.29 1.33
CA PRO A 13 -8.97 -11.09 0.10
C PRO A 13 -8.01 -10.96 -1.09
N LEU A 14 -8.40 -11.52 -2.23
CA LEU A 14 -7.65 -11.37 -3.48
C LEU A 14 -7.86 -9.94 -4.01
N LEU A 15 -6.77 -9.23 -4.24
CA LEU A 15 -6.76 -7.90 -4.82
C LEU A 15 -6.94 -8.03 -6.34
N GLU A 16 -8.18 -7.86 -6.76
CA GLU A 16 -8.59 -7.86 -8.16
C GLU A 16 -9.54 -6.70 -8.49
N ASP A 17 -9.62 -6.37 -9.78
CA ASP A 17 -10.62 -5.45 -10.34
C ASP A 17 -11.43 -6.19 -11.42
N PRO A 18 -12.55 -6.84 -11.06
CA PRO A 18 -13.35 -7.64 -11.99
C PRO A 18 -14.02 -6.78 -13.07
N THR A 19 -14.03 -5.45 -12.88
CA THR A 19 -14.63 -4.50 -13.82
C THR A 19 -13.68 -4.10 -14.96
N TYR A 20 -12.40 -4.46 -14.88
CA TYR A 20 -11.41 -4.07 -15.88
C TYR A 20 -11.31 -5.13 -17.00
N PRO A 21 -11.68 -4.80 -18.24
CA PRO A 21 -11.62 -5.75 -19.35
C PRO A 21 -10.17 -5.91 -19.83
N GLY A 22 -9.43 -6.82 -19.19
CA GLY A 22 -8.14 -7.29 -19.69
C GLY A 22 -7.05 -7.41 -18.62
N ARG A 23 -6.18 -8.41 -18.77
CA ARG A 23 -5.05 -8.67 -17.86
C ARG A 23 -3.73 -8.11 -18.41
N THR A 24 -3.70 -6.81 -18.69
CA THR A 24 -2.56 -6.10 -19.31
C THR A 24 -1.94 -5.06 -18.37
N GLY A 25 -0.97 -4.25 -18.84
CA GLY A 25 -0.32 -3.21 -18.03
C GLY A 25 -1.27 -2.17 -17.42
N GLY A 26 -2.46 -1.96 -18.01
CA GLY A 26 -3.50 -1.11 -17.41
C GLY A 26 -4.15 -1.72 -16.17
N TYR A 27 -4.22 -3.06 -16.09
CA TYR A 27 -4.67 -3.78 -14.91
C TYR A 27 -3.69 -3.60 -13.75
N VAL A 28 -2.38 -3.67 -14.01
CA VAL A 28 -1.33 -3.41 -13.00
C VAL A 28 -1.47 -2.01 -12.41
N ALA A 29 -1.68 -0.99 -13.26
CA ALA A 29 -1.90 0.38 -12.80
C ALA A 29 -3.13 0.49 -11.88
N ARG A 30 -4.23 -0.17 -12.27
CA ARG A 30 -5.49 -0.21 -11.52
C ARG A 30 -5.33 -0.84 -10.14
N ILE A 31 -4.77 -2.05 -10.06
CA ILE A 31 -4.59 -2.75 -8.78
C ILE A 31 -3.57 -2.04 -7.88
N THR A 32 -2.51 -1.44 -8.43
CA THR A 32 -1.61 -0.59 -7.63
C THR A 32 -2.35 0.61 -7.05
N GLY A 33 -3.19 1.29 -7.85
CA GLY A 33 -4.00 2.40 -7.37
C GLY A 33 -5.00 1.98 -6.29
N LYS A 34 -5.69 0.86 -6.50
CA LYS A 34 -6.65 0.28 -5.55
C LYS A 34 -5.99 -0.06 -4.21
N LEU A 35 -4.83 -0.74 -4.24
CA LEU A 35 -4.06 -1.06 -3.03
C LEU A 35 -3.75 0.18 -2.19
N LEU A 36 -3.20 1.22 -2.82
CA LEU A 36 -2.80 2.44 -2.14
C LEU A 36 -4.02 3.23 -1.64
N GLN A 37 -5.09 3.28 -2.43
CA GLN A 37 -6.33 3.95 -2.06
C GLN A 37 -7.01 3.26 -0.87
N GLU A 38 -7.20 1.93 -0.92
CA GLU A 38 -7.82 1.18 0.17
C GLU A 38 -7.00 1.31 1.45
N ALA A 39 -5.67 1.20 1.35
CA ALA A 39 -4.79 1.39 2.50
C ALA A 39 -4.86 2.79 3.09
N ALA A 40 -4.86 3.83 2.24
CA ALA A 40 -4.96 5.21 2.68
C ALA A 40 -6.31 5.52 3.35
N ILE A 41 -7.42 5.10 2.74
CA ILE A 41 -8.77 5.32 3.26
C ILE A 41 -9.00 4.56 4.57
N ALA A 42 -8.46 3.33 4.68
CA ALA A 42 -8.51 2.55 5.92
C ALA A 42 -7.59 3.07 7.02
N GLY A 43 -6.80 4.12 6.76
CA GLY A 43 -5.87 4.72 7.73
C GLY A 43 -4.65 3.84 8.03
N HIS A 44 -4.30 2.91 7.15
CA HIS A 44 -3.12 2.08 7.31
C HIS A 44 -1.86 2.91 7.14
N ARG A 45 -1.05 2.98 8.20
CA ARG A 45 0.15 3.82 8.23
C ARG A 45 1.37 3.16 7.60
N GLN A 46 1.41 1.84 7.58
CA GLN A 46 2.52 1.07 7.04
C GLN A 46 2.01 -0.15 6.29
N LEU A 47 2.57 -0.37 5.10
CA LEU A 47 2.38 -1.57 4.31
C LEU A 47 3.73 -2.20 3.98
N PHE A 48 3.79 -3.52 4.01
CA PHE A 48 4.95 -4.27 3.57
C PHE A 48 4.60 -5.12 2.35
N LEU A 49 5.39 -4.96 1.30
CA LEU A 49 5.35 -5.75 0.08
C LEU A 49 6.60 -6.62 0.03
N PRO A 50 6.50 -7.94 0.21
CA PRO A 50 7.65 -8.82 0.05
C PRO A 50 8.24 -8.75 -1.36
N SER A 51 9.53 -8.99 -1.51
CA SER A 51 10.15 -9.09 -2.83
C SER A 51 9.46 -10.20 -3.64
N PRO A 52 9.18 -9.98 -4.94
CA PRO A 52 8.56 -10.99 -5.78
C PRO A 52 9.39 -12.27 -5.80
N THR A 53 8.74 -13.40 -5.53
CA THR A 53 9.30 -14.74 -5.71
C THR A 53 8.56 -15.42 -6.86
N SER A 54 9.06 -16.57 -7.34
CA SER A 54 8.37 -17.38 -8.37
C SER A 54 7.06 -18.03 -7.89
N ALA A 55 6.47 -17.55 -6.78
CA ALA A 55 5.23 -18.07 -6.22
C ALA A 55 4.00 -17.68 -7.05
N THR A 56 2.93 -18.45 -6.90
CA THR A 56 1.64 -18.26 -7.58
C THR A 56 0.88 -17.02 -7.13
N SER A 57 1.11 -16.54 -5.91
CA SER A 57 0.52 -15.33 -5.35
C SER A 57 1.40 -14.79 -4.21
N SER A 58 1.29 -13.49 -3.92
CA SER A 58 2.01 -12.85 -2.82
C SER A 58 1.07 -11.97 -2.01
N CYS A 59 1.21 -12.02 -0.70
CA CYS A 59 0.44 -11.16 0.20
C CYS A 59 1.12 -9.82 0.42
N VAL A 60 0.31 -8.77 0.56
CA VAL A 60 0.71 -7.48 1.13
C VAL A 60 0.32 -7.49 2.60
N TYR A 61 1.20 -6.98 3.46
CA TYR A 61 1.03 -7.05 4.92
C TYR A 61 0.88 -5.65 5.52
N LEU A 62 0.15 -5.55 6.61
CA LEU A 62 0.10 -4.36 7.47
C LEU A 62 1.36 -4.32 8.34
N GLY A 63 2.11 -3.22 8.29
CA GLY A 63 3.33 -3.03 9.06
C GLY A 63 4.58 -2.93 8.19
N SER A 64 5.74 -3.17 8.80
CA SER A 64 7.05 -2.95 8.19
C SER A 64 7.68 -4.21 7.58
N ASP A 65 7.11 -5.39 7.82
CA ASP A 65 7.67 -6.69 7.44
C ASP A 65 6.57 -7.78 7.31
N ALA A 66 6.97 -8.99 6.90
CA ALA A 66 6.07 -10.10 6.61
C ALA A 66 5.42 -10.73 7.86
N ARG A 67 5.80 -10.33 9.07
CA ARG A 67 5.12 -10.76 10.33
C ARG A 67 3.84 -9.98 10.61
N GLY A 68 3.57 -8.95 9.81
CA GLY A 68 2.35 -8.17 9.87
C GLY A 68 1.09 -8.98 9.54
N THR A 69 -0.07 -8.39 9.81
CA THR A 69 -1.37 -8.98 9.39
C THR A 69 -1.48 -8.92 7.87
N PRO A 70 -1.78 -10.03 7.17
CA PRO A 70 -1.97 -10.00 5.73
C PRO A 70 -3.21 -9.14 5.40
N LEU A 71 -3.02 -8.13 4.55
CA LEU A 71 -4.08 -7.22 4.11
C LEU A 71 -4.83 -7.78 2.90
N CYS A 72 -4.09 -8.18 1.87
CA CYS A 72 -4.64 -8.73 0.64
C CYS A 72 -3.62 -9.61 -0.08
N GLU A 73 -4.10 -10.52 -0.90
CA GLU A 73 -3.28 -11.32 -1.81
C GLU A 73 -3.27 -10.69 -3.21
N VAL A 74 -2.14 -10.68 -3.91
CA VAL A 74 -2.04 -10.26 -5.31
C VAL A 74 -1.63 -11.48 -6.13
N PRO A 75 -2.30 -11.75 -7.28
CA PRO A 75 -1.89 -12.85 -8.15
C PRO A 75 -0.44 -12.69 -8.63
N GLY A 76 0.34 -13.78 -8.62
CA GLY A 76 1.78 -13.76 -8.92
C GLY A 76 2.10 -13.23 -10.32
N GLU A 77 1.23 -13.50 -11.29
CA GLU A 77 1.34 -12.98 -12.67
C GLU A 77 1.38 -11.44 -12.72
N PHE A 78 0.78 -10.75 -11.75
CA PHE A 78 0.80 -9.28 -11.65
C PHE A 78 1.70 -8.76 -10.54
N TYR A 79 1.96 -9.55 -9.51
CA TYR A 79 2.62 -9.08 -8.30
C TYR A 79 3.99 -8.48 -8.59
N ALA A 80 4.81 -9.13 -9.44
CA ALA A 80 6.12 -8.59 -9.82
C ALA A 80 6.00 -7.21 -10.49
N ALA A 81 5.00 -7.03 -11.37
CA ALA A 81 4.74 -5.76 -12.03
C ALA A 81 4.19 -4.69 -11.08
N VAL A 82 3.32 -5.07 -10.13
CA VAL A 82 2.83 -4.18 -9.07
C VAL A 82 3.97 -3.71 -8.18
N PHE A 83 4.80 -4.64 -7.72
CA PHE A 83 5.97 -4.36 -6.89
C PHE A 83 6.95 -3.41 -7.62
N SER A 84 7.28 -3.72 -8.87
CA SER A 84 8.15 -2.88 -9.69
C SER A 84 7.55 -1.49 -9.89
N ARG A 85 6.25 -1.39 -10.19
CA ARG A 85 5.55 -0.11 -10.37
C ARG A 85 5.57 0.72 -9.09
N ILE A 86 5.31 0.13 -7.93
CA ILE A 86 5.40 0.82 -6.63
C ILE A 86 6.81 1.36 -6.40
N LYS A 87 7.83 0.52 -6.61
CA LYS A 87 9.22 0.98 -6.51
C LYS A 87 9.50 2.15 -7.45
N THR A 88 9.04 2.10 -8.69
CA THR A 88 9.21 3.21 -9.65
C THR A 88 8.45 4.47 -9.24
N LEU A 89 7.20 4.34 -8.77
CA LEU A 89 6.38 5.48 -8.36
C LEU A 89 6.94 6.23 -7.15
N PHE A 90 7.66 5.52 -6.29
CA PHE A 90 8.25 6.09 -5.07
C PHE A 90 9.78 6.01 -5.08
N SER A 91 10.39 5.86 -6.26
CA SER A 91 11.85 5.92 -6.41
C SER A 91 12.38 7.29 -5.99
N PRO A 92 13.64 7.40 -5.54
CA PRO A 92 14.24 8.68 -5.15
C PRO A 92 14.14 9.75 -6.26
N ASP A 93 14.19 9.35 -7.53
CA ASP A 93 14.01 10.26 -8.68
C ASP A 93 12.56 10.68 -8.96
N ALA A 94 11.58 10.04 -8.30
CA ALA A 94 10.13 10.22 -8.53
C ALA A 94 9.40 10.88 -7.35
N VAL A 95 10.12 11.19 -6.27
CA VAL A 95 9.64 11.77 -5.02
C VAL A 95 10.23 13.18 -4.84
N ASP A 96 9.63 14.00 -3.97
CA ASP A 96 10.18 15.32 -3.63
C ASP A 96 11.47 15.22 -2.79
N ASP A 97 12.12 16.35 -2.50
CA ASP A 97 13.38 16.41 -1.73
C ASP A 97 13.31 15.72 -0.35
N ALA A 98 12.13 15.53 0.22
CA ALA A 98 11.90 14.79 1.47
C ALA A 98 11.70 13.27 1.27
N GLY A 99 11.80 12.76 0.04
CA GLY A 99 11.60 11.34 -0.27
C GLY A 99 10.13 10.90 -0.26
N VAL A 100 9.22 11.86 -0.42
CA VAL A 100 7.76 11.65 -0.31
C VAL A 100 7.09 11.89 -1.66
N ARG A 101 5.95 11.24 -1.88
CA ARG A 101 5.05 11.55 -2.98
C ARG A 101 3.65 11.78 -2.43
N ILE A 102 3.07 12.92 -2.80
CA ILE A 102 1.69 13.26 -2.45
C ILE A 102 0.75 12.64 -3.49
N VAL A 103 -0.23 11.87 -3.01
CA VAL A 103 -1.29 11.27 -3.82
C VAL A 103 -2.65 11.66 -3.26
N ALA A 104 -3.61 11.97 -4.14
CA ALA A 104 -4.96 12.33 -3.73
C ALA A 104 -5.91 11.15 -3.94
N TYR A 105 -6.62 10.77 -2.87
CA TYR A 105 -7.65 9.73 -2.88
C TYR A 105 -8.92 10.25 -2.20
N GLY A 106 -10.06 10.15 -2.88
CA GLY A 106 -11.35 10.51 -2.29
C GLY A 106 -11.45 11.97 -1.78
N GLY A 107 -10.67 12.90 -2.36
CA GLY A 107 -10.61 14.29 -1.91
C GLY A 107 -9.64 14.57 -0.76
N CYS A 108 -9.00 13.54 -0.20
CA CYS A 108 -7.94 13.68 0.80
C CYS A 108 -6.56 13.46 0.15
N SER A 109 -5.59 14.25 0.56
CA SER A 109 -4.20 14.08 0.14
C SER A 109 -3.46 13.19 1.15
N PHE A 110 -2.61 12.31 0.65
CA PHE A 110 -1.78 11.41 1.44
C PHE A 110 -0.33 11.52 0.99
N ALA A 111 0.57 11.66 1.94
CA ALA A 111 2.00 11.56 1.74
C ALA A 111 2.40 10.09 1.86
N ILE A 112 2.98 9.55 0.78
CA ILE A 112 3.47 8.18 0.72
C ILE A 112 4.97 8.20 0.46
N SER A 113 5.72 7.44 1.24
CA SER A 113 7.15 7.21 1.02
C SER A 113 7.46 5.74 1.06
N ILE A 114 8.51 5.34 0.34
CA ILE A 114 9.09 4.00 0.44
C ILE A 114 10.29 4.06 1.37
N THR A 115 10.33 3.19 2.36
CA THR A 115 11.53 2.96 3.15
C THR A 115 12.35 1.90 2.45
N ALA A 116 13.65 2.18 2.24
CA ALA A 116 14.57 1.18 1.72
C ALA A 116 14.50 -0.08 2.61
N PRO A 117 14.52 -1.29 2.05
CA PRO A 117 14.57 -2.49 2.85
C PRO A 117 15.78 -2.41 3.78
N LEU A 118 15.54 -2.49 5.08
CA LEU A 118 16.57 -2.93 6.01
C LEU A 118 17.10 -4.26 5.47
N ALA A 119 18.41 -4.48 5.47
CA ALA A 119 19.04 -5.66 4.85
C ALA A 119 18.47 -7.00 5.32
N GLU A 120 17.74 -7.01 6.43
CA GLU A 120 17.07 -8.15 7.06
C GLU A 120 15.67 -8.45 6.46
N HIS A 121 15.07 -7.55 5.69
CA HIS A 121 13.74 -7.70 5.10
C HIS A 121 13.81 -7.64 3.56
N CYS A 122 13.64 -8.79 2.91
CA CYS A 122 13.50 -8.87 1.46
C CYS A 122 12.13 -8.30 1.02
N GLY A 123 12.03 -6.99 0.80
CA GLY A 123 10.81 -6.34 0.30
C GLY A 123 10.87 -4.83 0.20
N ALA A 124 9.71 -4.20 0.21
CA ALA A 124 9.49 -2.76 0.20
C ALA A 124 8.47 -2.40 1.27
N SER A 125 8.81 -1.44 2.13
CA SER A 125 7.88 -0.91 3.14
C SER A 125 7.40 0.47 2.70
N LEU A 126 6.09 0.67 2.68
CA LEU A 126 5.45 1.94 2.37
C LEU A 126 4.97 2.57 3.67
N SER A 127 5.28 3.84 3.86
CA SER A 127 4.68 4.67 4.91
C SER A 127 3.62 5.55 4.29
N ILE A 128 2.42 5.57 4.86
CA ILE A 128 1.27 6.36 4.39
C ILE A 128 0.82 7.25 5.54
N ARG A 129 0.71 8.55 5.29
CA ARG A 129 0.17 9.52 6.25
C ARG A 129 -0.69 10.55 5.53
N PRO A 130 -1.69 11.14 6.18
CA PRO A 130 -2.41 12.29 5.61
C PRO A 130 -1.43 13.42 5.28
N ALA A 131 -1.56 13.99 4.09
CA ALA A 131 -0.86 15.21 3.69
C ALA A 131 -1.81 16.38 3.97
N GLY A 132 -1.56 17.10 5.07
CA GLY A 132 -2.46 18.13 5.57
C GLY A 132 -3.14 17.74 6.87
N VAL A 133 -2.36 17.56 7.92
CA VAL A 133 -2.59 18.36 9.13
C VAL A 133 -1.39 19.28 9.17
N ASP A 134 -1.53 20.44 8.54
CA ASP A 134 -0.93 21.61 9.16
C ASP A 134 -1.52 21.58 10.58
N GLU A 135 -0.69 21.40 11.60
CA GLU A 135 -1.05 21.87 12.93
C GLU A 135 -1.28 23.36 12.73
N VAL A 136 -2.52 23.71 12.38
CA VAL A 136 -2.92 25.09 12.23
C VAL A 136 -2.66 25.69 13.59
N ASP A 137 -1.62 26.50 13.61
CA ASP A 137 -1.16 27.32 14.70
C ASP A 137 -2.38 27.88 15.45
N ALA A 138 -2.71 27.26 16.58
CA ALA A 138 -3.63 27.82 17.55
C ALA A 138 -2.85 28.80 18.44
N LYS A 139 -2.20 29.79 17.82
CA LYS A 139 -1.54 30.89 18.51
C LYS A 139 -1.62 32.21 17.74
N ASP A 140 -2.85 32.63 17.41
CA ASP A 140 -3.15 34.07 17.43
C ASP A 140 -4.63 34.37 17.66
N GLY A 141 -4.90 35.28 18.61
CA GLY A 141 -6.10 36.12 18.61
C GLY A 141 -7.15 35.88 19.71
N GLY A 142 -6.91 36.40 20.92
CA GLY A 142 -7.91 36.56 21.98
C GLY A 142 -7.35 37.00 23.31
#